data_AF-A0A973H700-F1
#
_entry.id   AF-A0A973H700-F1
#
_cell.length_a   1.000
_cell.length_b   1.000
_cell.length_c   1.000
_cell.angle_alpha   90.00
_cell.angle_beta   90.00
_cell.angle_gamma   90.00
#
_symmetry.space_group_name_H-M   'P 1'
#
loop_
_entity.id
_entity.type
_entity.pdbx_description
1 polymer ?
#
loop_
_entity_poly.entity_id
_entity_poly.type
_entity_poly.pdbx_seq_one_letter_code
_entity_poly.pdbx_strand_id
1 'polypeptide(L)'
;MADGFASPGAPVTAALPAVVARVAALADRLGVSHAEVFHTGRLSVACGVPESVVKALLSGRPAGEPDIQARFLQRLDLLRRTRLKPNGRKYTQQEIADGAAMSRQQAGALINGDRRPTMEHCDAIQRFFRVHAGFLTAEDPEALAGALQRTEQDLLQKLADREKEASSTAGDPLEQLLQDHGVRGIAWRAAQLPTDQHRDKVAEWLDMLLESVKRPES
;
A
#
# COMPACT_ATOMS: atom_id res chain seq x y z
N MET A 1 18.53 14.00 30.99
CA MET A 1 17.45 13.86 30.00
C MET A 1 18.02 14.28 28.66
N ALA A 2 18.29 13.31 27.79
CA ALA A 2 18.81 13.55 26.45
C ALA A 2 17.82 12.86 25.50
N ASP A 3 17.01 13.69 24.83
CA ASP A 3 16.11 13.26 23.77
C ASP A 3 16.95 12.74 22.60
N GLY A 4 17.03 11.42 22.49
CA GLY A 4 17.60 10.73 21.36
C GLY A 4 16.65 10.81 20.17
N PHE A 5 16.77 11.86 19.38
CA PHE A 5 16.23 11.87 18.02
C PHE A 5 16.82 10.67 17.27
N ALA A 6 15.97 9.71 16.94
CA ALA A 6 16.32 8.56 16.13
C ALA A 6 16.92 9.05 14.80
N SER A 7 18.18 8.66 14.56
CA SER A 7 18.90 9.00 13.35
C SER A 7 18.18 8.41 12.12
N PRO A 8 17.95 9.18 11.04
CA PRO A 8 17.36 8.68 9.81
C PRO A 8 18.41 7.89 9.03
N GLY A 9 18.71 6.68 9.50
CA GLY A 9 19.79 5.88 8.94
C GLY A 9 20.12 4.60 9.71
N ALA A 10 19.13 3.97 10.35
CA ALA A 10 19.32 2.62 10.84
C ALA A 10 19.71 1.72 9.64
N PRO A 11 20.75 0.85 9.77
CA PRO A 11 21.12 -0.06 8.69
C PRO A 11 19.87 -0.87 8.33
N VAL A 12 19.54 -0.92 7.05
CA VAL A 12 18.26 -1.43 6.53
C VAL A 12 18.02 -2.90 6.92
N THR A 13 19.08 -3.64 7.28
CA THR A 13 19.04 -4.99 7.88
C THR A 13 18.44 -5.04 9.30
N ALA A 14 18.63 -4.01 10.13
CA ALA A 14 17.99 -3.89 11.45
C ALA A 14 16.50 -3.49 11.35
N ALA A 15 16.05 -3.03 10.18
CA ALA A 15 14.67 -2.63 9.96
C ALA A 15 13.70 -3.81 9.77
N LEU A 16 14.19 -4.98 9.29
CA LEU A 16 13.32 -6.10 8.95
C LEU A 16 12.51 -6.64 10.15
N PRO A 17 13.11 -6.93 11.33
CA PRO A 17 12.33 -7.39 12.49
C PRO A 17 11.29 -6.35 12.95
N ALA A 18 11.63 -5.07 12.88
CA ALA A 18 10.72 -3.99 13.25
C ALA A 18 9.52 -3.90 12.29
N VAL A 19 9.75 -4.03 10.98
CA VAL A 19 8.66 -4.04 9.98
C VAL A 19 7.78 -5.28 10.17
N VAL A 20 8.38 -6.46 10.38
CA VAL A 20 7.62 -7.70 10.65
C VAL A 20 6.70 -7.54 11.86
N ALA A 21 7.20 -6.97 12.96
CA ALA A 21 6.41 -6.73 14.17
C ALA A 21 5.23 -5.77 13.92
N ARG A 22 5.45 -4.66 13.19
CA ARG A 22 4.38 -3.71 12.86
C ARG A 22 3.31 -4.32 11.95
N VAL A 23 3.74 -5.07 10.92
CA VAL A 23 2.83 -5.78 10.01
C VAL A 23 2.00 -6.83 10.75
N ALA A 24 2.61 -7.60 11.65
CA ALA A 24 1.89 -8.56 12.49
C ALA A 24 0.83 -7.88 13.37
N ALA A 25 1.20 -6.79 14.05
CA ALA A 25 0.27 -6.03 14.88
C ALA A 25 -0.90 -5.42 14.08
N LEU A 26 -0.66 -4.95 12.85
CA LEU A 26 -1.72 -4.47 11.96
C LEU A 26 -2.63 -5.61 11.48
N ALA A 27 -2.05 -6.76 11.15
CA ALA A 27 -2.81 -7.94 10.77
C ALA A 27 -3.74 -8.39 11.91
N ASP A 28 -3.24 -8.40 13.15
CA ASP A 28 -4.03 -8.72 14.35
C ASP A 28 -5.20 -7.74 14.53
N ARG A 29 -4.94 -6.43 14.40
CA ARG A 29 -5.98 -5.39 14.50
C ARG A 29 -7.08 -5.53 13.45
N LEU A 30 -6.74 -6.04 12.26
CA LEU A 30 -7.67 -6.24 11.15
C LEU A 30 -8.29 -7.64 11.12
N GLY A 31 -7.84 -8.57 11.99
CA GLY A 31 -8.25 -9.97 11.96
C GLY A 31 -7.76 -10.72 10.71
N VAL A 32 -6.68 -10.25 10.06
CA VAL A 32 -6.09 -10.90 8.89
C VAL A 32 -5.11 -11.97 9.36
N SER A 33 -5.15 -13.15 8.75
CA SER A 33 -4.26 -14.25 9.11
C SER A 33 -2.80 -13.92 8.83
N HIS A 34 -1.91 -14.20 9.80
CA HIS A 34 -0.46 -14.08 9.60
C HIS A 34 0.04 -14.98 8.47
N ALA A 35 -0.58 -16.14 8.25
CA ALA A 35 -0.23 -17.03 7.15
C ALA A 35 -0.53 -16.42 5.77
N GLU A 36 -1.51 -15.52 5.70
CA GLU A 36 -1.82 -14.77 4.49
C GLU A 36 -0.81 -13.65 4.25
N VAL A 37 -0.51 -12.88 5.31
CA VAL A 37 0.37 -11.70 5.25
C VAL A 37 1.84 -12.09 5.05
N PHE A 38 2.29 -13.14 5.73
CA PHE A 38 3.66 -13.66 5.67
C PHE A 38 3.81 -14.86 4.73
N HIS A 39 2.92 -15.00 3.74
CA HIS A 39 2.99 -16.08 2.77
C HIS A 39 4.30 -15.99 1.96
N THR A 40 5.21 -16.95 2.20
CA THR A 40 6.58 -16.95 1.67
C THR A 40 6.64 -16.90 0.14
N GLY A 41 5.81 -17.69 -0.55
CA GLY A 41 5.70 -17.65 -2.00
C GLY A 41 5.26 -16.29 -2.57
N ARG A 42 4.25 -15.64 -1.96
CA ARG A 42 3.78 -14.31 -2.39
C ARG A 42 4.85 -13.25 -2.15
N LEU A 43 5.51 -13.29 -0.99
CA LEU A 43 6.61 -12.38 -0.67
C LEU A 43 7.79 -12.57 -1.62
N SER A 44 8.19 -13.82 -1.89
CA SER A 44 9.26 -14.14 -2.85
C SER A 44 8.99 -13.52 -4.22
N VAL A 45 7.76 -13.68 -4.72
CA VAL A 45 7.31 -13.10 -5.98
C VAL A 45 7.32 -11.57 -5.95
N ALA A 46 6.98 -10.95 -4.81
CA ALA A 46 6.89 -9.51 -4.64
C ALA A 46 8.26 -8.80 -4.50
N CYS A 47 9.22 -9.41 -3.79
CA CYS A 47 10.53 -8.82 -3.55
C CYS A 47 11.66 -9.37 -4.44
N GLY A 48 11.44 -10.50 -5.11
CA GLY A 48 12.46 -11.16 -5.92
C GLY A 48 13.40 -12.09 -5.15
N VAL A 49 13.24 -12.22 -3.83
CA VAL A 49 14.09 -13.06 -2.98
C VAL A 49 13.61 -14.52 -3.03
N PRO A 50 14.48 -15.53 -3.11
CA PRO A 50 14.07 -16.93 -3.10
C PRO A 50 13.24 -17.31 -1.87
N GLU A 51 12.25 -18.19 -2.04
CA GLU A 51 11.30 -18.54 -0.97
C GLU A 51 11.99 -19.11 0.28
N SER A 52 13.03 -19.93 0.10
CA SER A 52 13.83 -20.48 1.20
C SER A 52 14.54 -19.39 2.01
N VAL A 53 15.05 -18.35 1.33
CA VAL A 53 15.70 -17.19 1.95
C VAL A 53 14.66 -16.34 2.68
N VAL A 54 13.50 -16.08 2.08
CA VAL A 54 12.39 -15.38 2.75
C VAL A 54 12.00 -16.11 4.03
N LYS A 55 11.81 -17.43 3.97
CA LYS A 55 11.48 -18.25 5.15
C LYS A 55 12.55 -18.14 6.24
N ALA A 56 13.84 -18.18 5.87
CA ALA A 56 14.93 -18.04 6.81
C ALA A 56 14.96 -16.64 7.46
N LEU A 57 14.82 -15.58 6.67
CA LEU A 57 14.81 -14.20 7.15
C LEU A 57 13.62 -13.91 8.08
N LEU A 58 12.42 -14.39 7.73
CA LEU A 58 11.25 -14.27 8.60
C LEU A 58 11.41 -15.05 9.92
N SER A 59 12.19 -16.14 9.91
CA SER A 59 12.55 -16.86 11.14
C SER A 59 13.69 -16.20 11.94
N GLY A 60 14.13 -15.00 11.55
CA GLY A 60 15.23 -14.28 12.21
C GLY A 60 16.61 -14.87 11.94
N ARG A 61 16.74 -15.78 10.96
CA ARG A 61 18.03 -16.38 10.60
C ARG A 61 18.68 -15.59 9.46
N PRO A 62 19.99 -15.33 9.52
CA PRO A 62 20.69 -14.71 8.41
C PRO A 62 20.64 -15.62 7.18
N ALA A 63 20.25 -15.06 6.04
CA ALA A 63 20.20 -15.75 4.76
C ALA A 63 20.30 -14.74 3.62
N GLY A 64 20.75 -15.20 2.47
CA GLY A 64 20.83 -14.42 1.25
C GLY A 64 22.07 -14.77 0.44
N GLU A 65 22.06 -14.34 -0.82
CA GLU A 65 23.18 -14.55 -1.74
C GLU A 65 24.17 -13.38 -1.63
N PRO A 66 25.42 -13.59 -1.13
CA PRO A 66 26.40 -12.52 -1.01
C PRO A 66 26.96 -12.04 -2.35
N ASP A 67 27.04 -12.91 -3.37
CA ASP A 67 27.55 -12.49 -4.68
C ASP A 67 26.48 -11.72 -5.47
N ILE A 68 26.82 -10.48 -5.85
CA ILE A 68 25.90 -9.56 -6.54
C ILE A 68 25.44 -10.17 -7.88
N GLN A 69 26.32 -10.86 -8.60
CA GLN A 69 25.99 -11.42 -9.91
C GLN A 69 25.07 -12.64 -9.77
N ALA A 70 25.36 -13.54 -8.83
CA ALA A 70 24.52 -14.69 -8.50
C ALA A 70 23.14 -14.23 -8.04
N ARG A 71 23.07 -13.22 -7.16
CA ARG A 71 21.81 -12.63 -6.69
C ARG A 71 21.01 -12.07 -7.86
N PHE A 72 21.64 -11.27 -8.73
CA PHE A 72 20.99 -10.73 -9.93
C PHE A 72 20.41 -11.85 -10.81
N LEU A 73 21.16 -12.92 -11.06
CA LEU A 73 20.71 -14.04 -11.89
C LEU A 73 19.54 -14.78 -11.27
N GLN A 74 19.58 -15.05 -9.95
CA GLN A 74 18.47 -15.66 -9.22
C GLN A 74 17.20 -14.81 -9.32
N ARG A 75 17.31 -13.48 -9.12
CA ARG A 75 16.17 -12.56 -9.19
C ARG A 75 15.64 -12.41 -10.61
N LEU A 76 16.52 -12.35 -11.61
CA LEU A 76 16.11 -12.25 -13.02
C LEU A 76 15.40 -13.53 -13.48
N ASP A 77 15.87 -14.70 -13.08
CA ASP A 77 15.19 -15.97 -13.37
C ASP A 77 13.82 -16.05 -12.69
N LEU A 78 13.73 -15.70 -11.39
CA LEU A 78 12.46 -15.64 -10.68
C LEU A 78 11.48 -14.66 -11.34
N LEU A 79 11.95 -13.48 -11.72
CA LEU A 79 11.16 -12.47 -12.41
C LEU A 79 10.60 -13.02 -13.72
N ARG A 80 11.45 -13.65 -14.54
CA ARG A 80 11.04 -14.25 -15.82
C ARG A 80 10.09 -15.44 -15.68
N ARG A 81 10.14 -16.18 -14.56
CA ARG A 81 9.23 -17.30 -14.28
C ARG A 81 7.86 -16.84 -13.78
N THR A 82 7.81 -15.71 -13.09
CA THR A 82 6.61 -15.26 -12.39
C THR A 82 5.88 -14.15 -13.15
N ARG A 83 6.56 -13.41 -14.04
CA ARG A 83 6.00 -12.28 -14.81
C ARG A 83 5.90 -12.74 -16.26
N LEU A 84 4.86 -13.53 -16.49
CA LEU A 84 4.57 -14.14 -17.78
C LEU A 84 3.71 -13.22 -18.64
N LYS A 85 3.69 -13.47 -19.94
CA LYS A 85 2.75 -12.85 -20.86
C LYS A 85 1.31 -13.27 -20.53
N PRO A 86 0.28 -12.56 -21.05
CA PRO A 86 -1.12 -12.95 -20.87
C PRO A 86 -1.43 -14.39 -21.33
N ASN A 87 -0.67 -14.90 -22.30
CA ASN A 87 -0.76 -16.29 -22.79
C ASN A 87 0.04 -17.31 -21.94
N GLY A 88 0.55 -16.92 -20.78
CA GLY A 88 1.34 -17.79 -19.89
C GLY A 88 2.77 -18.08 -20.35
N ARG A 89 3.22 -17.56 -21.49
CA ARG A 89 4.59 -17.79 -21.98
C ARG A 89 5.56 -16.80 -21.34
N LYS A 90 6.82 -17.22 -21.16
CA LYS A 90 7.93 -16.34 -20.79
C LYS A 90 8.20 -15.32 -21.90
N TYR A 91 8.68 -14.14 -21.52
CA TYR A 91 9.23 -13.17 -22.47
C TYR A 91 10.52 -13.72 -23.09
N THR A 92 10.65 -13.54 -24.39
CA THR A 92 11.85 -13.89 -25.18
C THR A 92 12.95 -12.87 -24.94
N GLN A 93 14.20 -13.23 -25.28
CA GLN A 93 15.33 -12.30 -25.23
C GLN A 93 15.08 -11.05 -26.08
N GLN A 94 14.44 -11.20 -27.24
CA GLN A 94 14.13 -10.07 -28.12
C GLN A 94 13.11 -9.13 -27.46
N GLU A 95 12.00 -9.68 -26.92
CA GLU A 95 10.97 -8.87 -26.25
C GLU A 95 11.53 -8.10 -25.05
N ILE A 96 12.42 -8.72 -24.27
CA ILE A 96 13.10 -8.05 -23.14
C ILE A 96 14.04 -6.96 -23.66
N ALA A 97 14.81 -7.24 -24.71
CA ALA A 97 15.75 -6.30 -25.30
C ALA A 97 15.04 -5.05 -25.84
N ASP A 98 13.97 -5.25 -26.62
CA ASP A 98 13.17 -4.16 -27.19
C ASP A 98 12.55 -3.31 -26.09
N GLY A 99 11.93 -3.95 -25.09
CA GLY A 99 11.27 -3.25 -23.99
C GLY A 99 12.21 -2.59 -22.98
N ALA A 100 13.46 -3.05 -22.91
CA ALA A 100 14.51 -2.47 -22.07
C ALA A 100 15.50 -1.60 -22.87
N ALA A 101 15.19 -1.28 -24.13
CA ALA A 101 15.99 -0.43 -25.01
C ALA A 101 17.48 -0.84 -25.10
N MET A 102 17.75 -2.15 -25.21
CA MET A 102 19.11 -2.70 -25.35
C MET A 102 19.18 -3.71 -26.49
N SER A 103 20.38 -4.15 -26.88
CA SER A 103 20.51 -5.16 -27.93
C SER A 103 20.09 -6.55 -27.46
N ARG A 104 19.60 -7.39 -28.38
CA ARG A 104 19.27 -8.80 -28.10
C ARG A 104 20.47 -9.56 -27.51
N GLN A 105 21.67 -9.29 -28.01
CA GLN A 105 22.90 -9.91 -27.50
C GLN A 105 23.19 -9.49 -26.06
N GLN A 106 22.96 -8.21 -25.71
CA GLN A 106 23.10 -7.74 -24.33
C GLN A 106 22.09 -8.43 -23.40
N ALA A 107 20.83 -8.51 -23.80
CA ALA A 107 19.81 -9.22 -23.03
C ALA A 107 20.16 -10.71 -22.85
N GLY A 108 20.66 -11.37 -23.89
CA GLY A 108 21.14 -12.76 -23.84
C GLY A 108 22.30 -12.94 -22.86
N ALA A 109 23.32 -12.09 -22.95
CA ALA A 109 24.50 -12.16 -22.08
C ALA A 109 24.15 -11.92 -20.60
N LEU A 110 23.20 -11.03 -20.31
CA LEU A 110 22.70 -10.84 -18.93
C LEU A 110 21.92 -12.05 -18.43
N ILE A 111 21.06 -12.64 -19.27
CA ILE A 111 20.24 -13.80 -18.90
C ILE A 111 21.10 -15.05 -18.65
N ASN A 112 22.14 -15.26 -19.43
CA ASN A 112 23.02 -16.41 -19.32
C ASN A 112 24.10 -16.23 -18.25
N GLY A 113 24.30 -15.01 -17.75
CA GLY A 113 25.36 -14.70 -16.79
C GLY A 113 26.72 -14.43 -17.42
N ASP A 114 26.81 -14.35 -18.74
CA ASP A 114 28.03 -14.01 -19.50
C ASP A 114 28.47 -12.55 -19.27
N ARG A 115 27.57 -11.71 -18.73
CA ARG A 115 27.81 -10.29 -18.44
C ARG A 115 27.31 -9.89 -17.06
N ARG A 116 28.12 -9.09 -16.35
CA ARG A 116 27.67 -8.39 -15.13
C ARG A 116 26.72 -7.23 -15.46
N PRO A 117 25.58 -7.11 -14.77
CA PRO A 117 24.66 -6.00 -14.98
C PRO A 117 25.28 -4.67 -14.53
N THR A 118 24.90 -3.61 -15.23
CA THR A 118 25.13 -2.23 -14.77
C THR A 118 23.84 -1.75 -14.11
N MET A 119 23.91 -0.62 -13.38
CA MET A 119 22.71 -0.04 -12.78
C MET A 119 21.66 0.32 -13.84
N GLU A 120 22.09 0.79 -15.01
CA GLU A 120 21.21 1.08 -16.16
C GLU A 120 20.50 -0.17 -16.69
N HIS A 121 21.22 -1.30 -16.81
CA HIS A 121 20.58 -2.57 -17.20
C HIS A 121 19.52 -3.00 -16.19
N CYS A 122 19.83 -2.93 -14.89
CA CYS A 122 18.88 -3.28 -13.83
C CYS A 122 17.63 -2.40 -13.91
N ASP A 123 17.82 -1.09 -14.04
CA ASP A 123 16.74 -0.12 -14.11
C ASP A 123 15.85 -0.32 -15.35
N ALA A 124 16.45 -0.52 -16.53
CA ALA A 124 15.73 -0.80 -17.76
C ALA A 124 14.89 -2.10 -17.69
N ILE A 125 15.47 -3.17 -17.14
CA ILE A 125 14.75 -4.45 -16.95
C ILE A 125 13.61 -4.29 -15.94
N GLN A 126 13.83 -3.57 -14.83
CA GLN A 126 12.80 -3.32 -13.82
C GLN A 126 11.60 -2.56 -14.41
N ARG A 127 11.86 -1.54 -15.24
CA ARG A 127 10.80 -0.80 -15.95
C ARG A 127 10.04 -1.69 -16.91
N PHE A 128 10.74 -2.50 -17.71
CA PHE A 128 10.11 -3.44 -18.64
C PHE A 128 9.12 -4.39 -17.93
N PHE A 129 9.55 -4.99 -16.81
CA PHE A 129 8.71 -5.89 -16.02
C PHE A 129 7.75 -5.18 -15.05
N ARG A 130 7.78 -3.84 -15.00
CA ARG A 130 6.98 -3.00 -14.10
C ARG A 130 7.12 -3.39 -12.62
N VAL A 131 8.34 -3.71 -12.21
CA VAL A 131 8.67 -3.97 -10.81
C VAL A 131 9.30 -2.74 -10.16
N HIS A 132 9.26 -2.69 -8.83
CA HIS A 132 9.81 -1.58 -8.07
C HIS A 132 11.33 -1.42 -8.28
N ALA A 133 11.80 -0.18 -8.14
CA ALA A 133 13.22 0.11 -8.09
C ALA A 133 13.87 -0.65 -6.93
N GLY A 134 15.01 -1.30 -7.19
CA GLY A 134 15.69 -2.12 -6.20
C GLY A 134 15.38 -3.62 -6.29
N PHE A 135 14.38 -4.03 -7.08
CA PHE A 135 14.05 -5.45 -7.24
C PHE A 135 15.27 -6.29 -7.65
N LEU A 136 16.13 -5.80 -8.54
CA LEU A 136 17.32 -6.52 -9.01
C LEU A 136 18.60 -6.21 -8.22
N THR A 137 18.61 -5.14 -7.41
CA THR A 137 19.86 -4.59 -6.84
C THR A 137 19.92 -4.57 -5.32
N ALA A 138 18.77 -4.50 -4.63
CA ALA A 138 18.71 -4.45 -3.17
C ALA A 138 19.27 -5.72 -2.54
N GLU A 139 19.73 -5.66 -1.29
CA GLU A 139 20.06 -6.88 -0.55
C GLU A 139 18.81 -7.70 -0.21
N ASP A 140 18.96 -8.99 0.06
CA ASP A 140 17.81 -9.87 0.32
C ASP A 140 16.99 -9.44 1.55
N PRO A 141 17.61 -9.05 2.69
CA PRO A 141 16.86 -8.51 3.82
C PRO A 141 16.14 -7.20 3.50
N GLU A 142 16.78 -6.32 2.73
CA GLU A 142 16.23 -5.01 2.35
C GLU A 142 15.05 -5.15 1.38
N ALA A 143 15.18 -6.02 0.38
CA ALA A 143 14.12 -6.30 -0.59
C ALA A 143 12.88 -6.87 0.10
N LEU A 144 13.07 -7.78 1.07
CA LEU A 144 11.98 -8.32 1.88
C LEU A 144 11.35 -7.24 2.76
N ALA A 145 12.16 -6.42 3.44
CA ALA A 145 11.65 -5.32 4.26
C ALA A 145 10.82 -4.33 3.42
N GLY A 146 11.28 -3.96 2.22
CA GLY A 146 10.55 -3.09 1.30
C GLY A 146 9.22 -3.68 0.82
N ALA A 147 9.13 -5.00 0.60
CA ALA A 147 7.86 -5.65 0.28
C ALA A 147 6.89 -5.66 1.47
N LEU A 148 7.40 -5.88 2.69
CA LEU A 148 6.59 -5.82 3.89
C LEU A 148 6.14 -4.39 4.22
N GLN A 149 6.94 -3.37 3.95
CA GLN A 149 6.52 -1.97 4.09
C GLN A 149 5.36 -1.61 3.16
N ARG A 150 5.34 -2.09 1.92
CA ARG A 150 4.16 -1.92 1.04
C ARG A 150 2.94 -2.64 1.59
N THR A 151 3.14 -3.85 2.14
CA THR A 151 2.06 -4.59 2.82
C THR A 151 1.55 -3.85 4.06
N GLU A 152 2.45 -3.22 4.83
CA GLU A 152 2.15 -2.36 5.97
C GLU A 152 1.26 -1.19 5.54
N GLN A 153 1.61 -0.51 4.45
CA GLN A 153 0.82 0.59 3.88
C GLN A 153 -0.58 0.14 3.45
N ASP A 154 -0.70 -1.01 2.79
CA ASP A 154 -2.00 -1.58 2.40
C ASP A 154 -2.89 -1.91 3.61
N LEU A 155 -2.30 -2.45 4.68
CA LEU A 155 -3.02 -2.73 5.93
C LEU A 155 -3.44 -1.44 6.65
N LEU A 156 -2.57 -0.43 6.71
CA LEU A 156 -2.91 0.88 7.27
C LEU A 156 -4.08 1.53 6.51
N GLN A 157 -4.09 1.44 5.18
CA GLN A 157 -5.18 1.97 4.37
C GLN A 157 -6.49 1.24 4.67
N LYS A 158 -6.49 -0.09 4.72
CA LYS A 158 -7.69 -0.89 5.07
C LYS A 158 -8.22 -0.55 6.46
N LEU A 159 -7.34 -0.28 7.42
CA LEU A 159 -7.72 0.11 8.76
C LEU A 159 -8.38 1.49 8.77
N ALA A 160 -7.80 2.46 8.06
CA ALA A 160 -8.38 3.80 7.91
C ALA A 160 -9.75 3.74 7.22
N ASP A 161 -9.92 2.88 6.21
CA ASP A 161 -11.19 2.71 5.51
C ASP A 161 -12.27 2.12 6.45
N ARG A 162 -11.91 1.11 7.26
CA ARG A 162 -12.81 0.54 8.28
C ARG A 162 -13.21 1.55 9.35
N GLU A 163 -12.29 2.42 9.78
CA GLU A 163 -12.58 3.48 10.76
C GLU A 163 -13.53 4.54 10.19
N LYS A 164 -13.36 4.90 8.90
CA LYS A 164 -14.27 5.81 8.19
C LYS A 164 -15.65 5.19 8.03
N GLU A 165 -15.73 3.92 7.63
CA GLU A 165 -16.99 3.18 7.53
C GLU A 165 -17.69 3.14 8.89
N ALA A 166 -16.98 2.77 9.96
CA ALA A 166 -17.51 2.75 11.32
C ALA A 166 -18.04 4.12 11.75
N SER A 167 -17.30 5.20 11.47
CA SER A 167 -17.72 6.59 11.78
C SER A 167 -18.92 7.04 10.95
N SER A 168 -19.04 6.57 9.71
CA SER A 168 -20.19 6.86 8.84
C SER A 168 -21.45 6.10 9.27
N THR A 169 -21.30 4.86 9.75
CA THR A 169 -22.42 4.06 10.30
C THR A 169 -22.81 4.49 11.70
N ALA A 170 -21.88 5.04 12.48
CA ALA A 170 -22.12 5.70 13.76
C ALA A 170 -22.37 7.21 13.56
N GLY A 171 -22.95 7.59 12.41
CA GLY A 171 -23.23 8.98 12.06
C GLY A 171 -23.92 9.69 13.22
N ASP A 172 -23.49 10.93 13.49
CA ASP A 172 -24.19 11.82 14.41
C ASP A 172 -25.65 11.86 13.97
N PRO A 173 -26.60 11.32 14.77
CA PRO A 173 -28.00 11.26 14.39
C PRO A 173 -28.55 12.64 14.03
N LEU A 174 -27.98 13.69 14.62
CA LEU A 174 -28.30 15.07 14.30
C LEU A 174 -27.84 15.45 12.90
N GLU A 175 -26.63 15.05 12.49
CA GLU A 175 -26.10 15.35 11.16
C GLU A 175 -26.88 14.63 10.04
N GLN A 176 -27.30 13.38 10.29
CA GLN A 176 -28.18 12.63 9.39
C GLN A 176 -29.56 13.29 9.29
N LEU A 177 -30.17 13.68 10.41
CA LEU A 177 -31.44 14.40 10.45
C LEU A 177 -31.36 15.76 9.71
N LEU A 178 -30.26 16.48 9.86
CA LEU A 178 -30.02 17.76 9.16
C LEU A 178 -29.87 17.61 7.65
N GLN A 179 -29.35 16.47 7.17
CA GLN A 179 -29.22 16.13 5.75
C GLN A 179 -30.55 15.65 5.15
N ASP A 180 -31.22 14.71 5.80
CA ASP A 180 -32.43 14.05 5.27
C ASP A 180 -33.65 14.99 5.22
N HIS A 181 -33.73 15.97 6.13
CA HIS A 181 -34.88 16.88 6.23
C HIS A 181 -34.66 18.26 5.60
N GLY A 182 -33.58 18.45 4.82
CA GLY A 182 -33.33 19.71 4.12
C GLY A 182 -33.03 20.92 5.04
N VAL A 183 -32.79 20.67 6.33
CA VAL A 183 -32.57 21.70 7.36
C VAL A 183 -31.33 22.54 7.04
N ARG A 184 -30.27 21.92 6.50
CA ARG A 184 -29.09 22.64 6.01
C ARG A 184 -29.43 23.70 4.95
N GLY A 185 -30.33 23.39 4.04
CA GLY A 185 -30.77 24.32 2.99
C GLY A 185 -31.63 25.47 3.52
N ILE A 186 -32.35 25.26 4.63
CA ILE A 186 -33.13 26.30 5.31
C ILE A 186 -32.18 27.19 6.12
N ALA A 187 -31.29 26.60 6.92
CA ALA A 187 -30.29 27.31 7.71
C ALA A 187 -29.38 28.19 6.82
N TRP A 188 -28.93 27.67 5.69
CA TRP A 188 -28.08 28.40 4.74
C TRP A 188 -28.81 29.59 4.08
N ARG A 189 -30.10 29.45 3.76
CA ARG A 189 -30.91 30.57 3.23
C ARG A 189 -31.27 31.58 4.31
N ALA A 190 -31.57 31.14 5.53
CA ALA A 190 -31.83 32.01 6.66
C ALA A 190 -30.61 32.85 7.04
N ALA A 191 -29.41 32.27 6.97
CA ALA A 191 -28.15 32.99 7.20
C ALA A 191 -27.91 34.13 6.20
N GLN A 192 -28.43 34.03 4.98
CA GLN A 192 -28.34 35.06 3.94
C GLN A 192 -29.42 36.15 4.04
N LEU A 193 -30.32 36.07 5.03
CA LEU A 193 -31.33 37.10 5.21
C LEU A 193 -30.68 38.41 5.70
N PRO A 194 -31.15 39.57 5.22
CA PRO A 194 -30.38 40.81 5.31
C PRO A 194 -30.36 41.45 6.71
N THR A 195 -31.31 41.10 7.57
CA THR A 195 -31.43 41.66 8.93
C THR A 195 -31.87 40.60 9.93
N ASP A 196 -31.53 40.80 11.20
CA ASP A 196 -31.87 39.84 12.26
C ASP A 196 -33.39 39.70 12.46
N GLN A 197 -34.17 40.77 12.24
CA GLN A 197 -35.64 40.69 12.24
C GLN A 197 -36.21 39.71 11.21
N HIS A 198 -35.53 39.49 10.07
CA HIS A 198 -35.97 38.49 9.10
C HIS A 198 -35.63 37.06 9.54
N ARG A 199 -34.55 36.88 10.32
CA ARG A 199 -34.18 35.60 10.91
C ARG A 199 -35.12 35.23 12.05
N ASP A 200 -35.52 36.21 12.86
CA ASP A 200 -36.48 36.04 13.96
C ASP A 200 -37.84 35.54 13.44
N LYS A 201 -38.33 36.08 12.32
CA LYS A 201 -39.56 35.59 11.67
C LYS A 201 -39.49 34.14 11.19
N VAL A 202 -38.31 33.68 10.75
CA VAL A 202 -38.12 32.28 10.38
C VAL A 202 -38.22 31.38 11.61
N ALA A 203 -37.69 31.81 12.76
CA ALA A 203 -37.83 31.09 14.02
C ALA A 203 -39.30 31.04 14.48
N GLU A 204 -40.02 32.16 14.43
CA GLU A 204 -41.46 32.20 14.77
C GLU A 204 -42.30 31.26 13.89
N TRP A 205 -42.03 31.19 12.58
CA TRP A 205 -42.74 30.28 11.69
C TRP A 205 -42.40 28.80 11.94
N LEU A 206 -41.16 28.50 12.34
CA LEU A 206 -40.78 27.15 12.77
C LEU A 206 -41.53 26.75 14.05
N ASP A 207 -41.62 27.64 15.03
CA ASP A 207 -42.36 27.39 16.26
C ASP A 207 -43.85 27.15 16.00
N MET A 208 -44.47 27.97 15.14
CA MET A 208 -45.87 27.80 14.73
C MET A 208 -46.11 26.46 14.00
N LEU A 209 -45.20 26.04 13.13
CA LEU A 209 -45.27 24.74 12.45
C LEU A 209 -45.14 23.58 13.45
N LEU A 210 -44.22 23.66 14.40
CA LEU A 210 -44.03 22.66 15.45
C LEU A 210 -45.24 22.56 16.39
N GLU A 211 -45.87 23.68 16.72
CA GLU A 211 -47.12 23.70 17.48
C GLU A 211 -48.29 23.09 16.70
N SER A 212 -48.39 23.34 15.39
CA SER A 212 -49.45 22.75 14.56
C SER A 212 -49.32 21.22 14.40
N VAL A 213 -48.09 20.69 14.39
CA VAL A 213 -47.84 19.23 14.31
C VAL A 213 -48.12 18.53 15.65
N LYS A 214 -47.97 19.22 16.79
CA LYS A 214 -48.32 18.69 18.12
C LYS A 214 -49.83 18.55 18.35
N ARG A 215 -50.68 19.10 17.48
CA ARG A 215 -52.13 18.83 17.47
C ARG A 215 -52.50 17.81 16.39
N PRO A 216 -52.46 16.51 16.72
CA PRO A 216 -53.44 15.58 16.20
C PRO A 216 -54.38 15.13 17.32
N GLU A 217 -55.69 15.18 17.02
CA GLU A 217 -56.83 14.64 17.76
C GLU A 217 -57.50 15.54 18.83
N SER A 218 -58.49 16.33 18.36
CA SER A 218 -59.83 16.32 18.96
C SER A 218 -60.81 15.77 17.93
#